data_AF-A0A3D2ELC5-F1
#
_entry.id   AF-A0A3D2ELC5-F1
#
_cell.length_a   1.000
_cell.length_b   1.000
_cell.length_c   1.000
_cell.angle_alpha   90.00
_cell.angle_beta   90.00
_cell.angle_gamma   90.00
#
_symmetry.space_group_name_H-M   'P 1'
#
loop_
_entity.id
_entity.type
_entity.pdbx_description
1 polymer ?
#
loop_
_entity_poly.entity_id
_entity_poly.type
_entity_poly.pdbx_seq_one_letter_code
_entity_poly.pdbx_strand_id
1 'polypeptide(L)'
;MAAADDDNPDPARKPSRLREWVTLILMTGLVFFGIRWFLFEPFRIPSESMLPTLEVGDMVVVSKFSYGYSDFSIDIDLPFMPDTRLLGAKPRWGDIAVFRHPRDDKNLIKRIIGLPGDTVQMIDGQLWLNGEPMPQRLLGAATNTSLSVDKAQLFSERLVDRRGAALAEYQVINFADTVFDNTGR
;
A
#
# COMPACT_ATOMS: atom_id res chain seq x y z
N MET A 1 -30.53 -27.45 -72.71
CA MET A 1 -29.21 -26.77 -72.66
C MET A 1 -29.34 -25.74 -71.55
N ALA A 2 -29.29 -26.14 -70.28
CA ALA A 2 -28.08 -26.19 -69.42
C ALA A 2 -27.35 -24.83 -69.40
N ALA A 3 -27.00 -24.19 -68.29
CA ALA A 3 -27.19 -24.36 -66.84
C ALA A 3 -26.78 -22.97 -66.27
N ALA A 4 -27.55 -22.41 -65.34
CA ALA A 4 -27.19 -22.27 -63.92
C ALA A 4 -26.41 -20.99 -63.57
N ASP A 5 -26.87 -20.40 -62.48
CA ASP A 5 -26.38 -19.23 -61.78
C ASP A 5 -24.86 -19.23 -61.59
N ASP A 6 -24.25 -18.05 -61.77
CA ASP A 6 -22.93 -17.74 -61.22
C ASP A 6 -23.01 -16.39 -60.49
N ASP A 7 -23.91 -16.34 -59.50
CA ASP A 7 -23.82 -15.39 -58.39
C ASP A 7 -22.78 -15.93 -57.42
N ASN A 8 -21.50 -15.70 -57.74
CA ASN A 8 -20.39 -16.09 -56.90
C ASN A 8 -20.21 -15.03 -55.79
N PRO A 9 -20.50 -15.32 -54.51
CA PRO A 9 -20.24 -14.38 -53.43
C PRO A 9 -18.72 -14.19 -53.27
N ASP A 10 -18.28 -12.93 -53.40
CA ASP A 10 -16.90 -12.47 -53.16
C ASP A 10 -16.32 -13.14 -51.90
N PRO A 11 -15.25 -13.97 -52.01
CA PRO A 11 -14.78 -14.75 -50.89
C PRO A 11 -14.23 -13.82 -49.81
N ALA A 12 -14.95 -13.79 -48.69
CA ALA A 12 -14.60 -13.12 -47.44
C ALA A 12 -13.08 -12.98 -47.26
N ARG A 13 -12.60 -11.73 -47.29
CA ARG A 13 -11.19 -11.37 -47.09
C ARG A 13 -10.66 -12.11 -45.84
N LYS A 14 -9.80 -13.11 -46.05
CA LYS A 14 -9.08 -13.79 -44.96
C LYS A 14 -8.39 -12.71 -44.11
N PRO A 15 -8.65 -12.62 -42.79
CA PRO A 15 -7.96 -11.65 -41.97
C PRO A 15 -6.46 -11.91 -42.11
N SER A 16 -5.71 -10.88 -42.48
CA SER A 16 -4.27 -11.01 -42.66
C SER A 16 -3.67 -11.38 -41.31
N ARG A 17 -2.78 -12.37 -41.27
CA ARG A 17 -2.07 -12.81 -40.03
C ARG A 17 -1.54 -11.61 -39.23
N LEU A 18 -1.11 -10.55 -39.91
CA LEU A 18 -0.68 -9.28 -39.31
C LEU A 18 -1.78 -8.60 -38.48
N ARG A 19 -3.03 -8.58 -38.94
CA ARG A 19 -4.15 -8.02 -38.17
C ARG A 19 -4.37 -8.80 -36.89
N GLU A 20 -4.29 -10.12 -36.93
CA GLU A 20 -4.43 -10.97 -35.74
C GLU A 20 -3.33 -10.71 -34.71
N TRP A 21 -2.07 -10.63 -35.15
CA TRP A 21 -0.94 -10.27 -34.29
C TRP A 21 -1.07 -8.85 -33.70
N VAL A 22 -1.47 -7.88 -34.51
CA VAL A 22 -1.69 -6.50 -34.05
C VAL A 22 -2.84 -6.44 -33.05
N THR A 23 -3.96 -7.11 -33.32
CA THR A 23 -5.10 -7.18 -32.38
C THR A 23 -4.70 -7.86 -31.07
N LEU A 24 -3.91 -8.94 -31.12
CA LEU A 24 -3.42 -9.62 -29.92
C LEU A 24 -2.48 -8.74 -29.09
N ILE A 25 -1.52 -8.07 -29.74
CA ILE A 25 -0.59 -7.15 -29.08
C ILE A 25 -1.34 -5.97 -28.48
N LEU A 26 -2.32 -5.42 -29.21
CA LEU A 26 -3.14 -4.31 -28.73
C LEU A 26 -4.01 -4.70 -27.53
N MET A 27 -4.70 -5.84 -27.60
CA MET A 27 -5.51 -6.36 -26.49
C MET A 27 -4.66 -6.69 -25.26
N THR A 28 -3.53 -7.38 -25.46
CA THR A 28 -2.60 -7.72 -24.37
C THR A 28 -2.01 -6.45 -23.75
N GLY A 29 -1.61 -5.48 -24.58
CA GLY A 29 -1.15 -4.18 -24.14
C GLY A 29 -2.22 -3.45 -23.33
N LEU A 30 -3.46 -3.39 -23.83
CA LEU A 30 -4.56 -2.73 -23.13
C LEU A 30 -4.85 -3.36 -21.76
N VAL A 31 -4.87 -4.70 -21.69
CA VAL A 31 -5.03 -5.42 -20.42
C VAL A 31 -3.84 -5.18 -19.49
N PHE A 32 -2.61 -5.24 -20.00
CA PHE A 32 -1.39 -5.01 -19.21
C PHE A 32 -1.33 -3.58 -18.66
N PHE A 33 -1.61 -2.57 -19.50
CA PHE A 33 -1.68 -1.18 -19.08
C PHE A 33 -2.85 -0.95 -18.12
N GLY A 34 -4.00 -1.57 -18.35
CA GLY A 34 -5.13 -1.54 -17.42
C GLY A 34 -4.73 -2.08 -16.04
N ILE A 35 -4.11 -3.26 -15.98
CA ILE A 35 -3.65 -3.83 -14.71
C ILE A 35 -2.57 -2.94 -14.07
N ARG A 36 -1.61 -2.45 -14.85
CA ARG A 36 -0.50 -1.65 -14.34
C ARG A 36 -0.94 -0.26 -13.85
N TRP A 37 -1.92 0.37 -14.50
CA TRP A 37 -2.43 1.66 -14.02
C TRP A 37 -3.41 1.52 -12.85
N PHE A 38 -4.27 0.50 -12.86
CA PHE A 38 -5.37 0.41 -11.91
C PHE A 38 -5.11 -0.50 -10.70
N LEU A 39 -4.17 -1.46 -10.77
CA LEU A 39 -3.97 -2.46 -9.71
C LEU A 39 -2.67 -2.28 -8.93
N PHE A 40 -1.53 -2.12 -9.60
CA PHE A 40 -0.21 -2.21 -8.96
C PHE A 40 0.72 -1.07 -9.35
N GLU A 41 1.14 -0.28 -8.37
CA GLU A 41 2.15 0.75 -8.56
C GLU A 41 3.44 0.38 -7.81
N PRO A 42 4.60 0.33 -8.51
CA PRO A 42 5.88 0.17 -7.87
C PRO A 42 6.32 1.50 -7.26
N PHE A 43 6.50 1.52 -5.94
CA PHE A 43 7.05 2.67 -5.23
C PHE A 43 8.48 2.37 -4.77
N ARG A 44 9.34 3.37 -4.88
CA ARG A 44 10.64 3.37 -4.21
C ARG A 44 10.49 4.08 -2.88
N ILE A 45 10.99 3.47 -1.82
CA ILE A 45 10.85 4.01 -0.47
C ILE A 45 11.80 5.19 -0.30
N PRO A 46 11.29 6.43 -0.14
CA PRO A 46 12.14 7.62 -0.13
C PRO A 46 12.66 7.96 1.27
N SER A 47 12.22 7.26 2.32
CA SER A 47 12.45 7.66 3.71
C SER A 47 12.71 6.51 4.66
N GLU A 48 13.59 6.74 5.63
CA GLU A 48 14.00 5.83 6.71
C GLU A 48 12.95 5.62 7.81
N SER A 49 11.75 6.22 7.68
CA SER A 49 10.73 6.18 8.73
C SER A 49 10.12 4.79 8.99
N MET A 50 10.37 3.81 8.13
CA MET A 50 9.87 2.43 8.27
C MET A 50 10.99 1.46 8.68
N LEU A 51 12.16 1.95 9.11
CA LEU A 51 13.22 1.10 9.64
C LEU A 51 12.77 0.35 10.90
N PRO A 52 13.19 -0.91 11.10
CA PRO A 52 14.02 -1.73 10.19
C PRO A 52 13.17 -2.57 9.21
N THR A 53 11.85 -2.34 9.14
CA THR A 53 10.94 -3.16 8.31
C THR A 53 11.18 -2.93 6.81
N LEU A 54 11.56 -1.70 6.43
CA LEU A 54 11.83 -1.32 5.04
C LEU A 54 13.05 -0.39 4.99
N GLU A 55 14.01 -0.69 4.12
CA GLU A 55 15.23 0.11 3.93
C GLU A 55 15.07 1.16 2.82
N VAL A 56 15.89 2.21 2.86
CA VAL A 56 15.88 3.24 1.81
C VAL A 56 16.37 2.64 0.51
N GLY A 57 15.56 2.80 -0.54
CA GLY A 57 15.85 2.25 -1.86
C GLY A 57 15.15 0.93 -2.16
N ASP A 58 14.48 0.31 -1.19
CA ASP A 58 13.63 -0.86 -1.42
C ASP A 58 12.49 -0.53 -2.39
N MET A 59 12.17 -1.49 -3.25
CA MET A 59 11.06 -1.42 -4.19
C MET A 59 9.89 -2.22 -3.65
N VAL A 60 8.79 -1.54 -3.33
CA VAL A 60 7.55 -2.17 -2.87
C VAL A 60 6.47 -2.04 -3.93
N VAL A 61 5.67 -3.10 -4.08
CA VAL A 61 4.50 -3.10 -4.96
C VAL A 61 3.27 -2.87 -4.11
N VAL A 62 2.57 -1.77 -4.36
CA VAL A 62 1.39 -1.37 -3.59
C VAL A 62 0.14 -1.66 -4.39
N SER A 63 -0.86 -2.25 -3.75
CA SER A 63 -2.19 -2.50 -4.32
C SER A 63 -3.09 -1.28 -4.14
N LYS A 64 -3.47 -0.62 -5.23
CA LYS A 64 -4.30 0.60 -5.21
C LYS A 64 -5.76 0.35 -4.85
N PHE A 65 -6.23 -0.89 -5.00
CA PHE A 65 -7.64 -1.26 -4.85
C PHE A 65 -8.03 -1.70 -3.43
N SER A 66 -7.05 -1.98 -2.55
CA SER A 66 -7.32 -2.62 -1.25
C SER A 66 -8.26 -1.82 -0.33
N TYR A 67 -8.20 -0.48 -0.40
CA TYR A 67 -9.08 0.42 0.36
C TYR A 67 -10.13 1.13 -0.50
N GLY A 68 -10.38 0.62 -1.70
CA GLY A 68 -11.36 1.16 -2.65
C GLY A 68 -10.81 2.25 -3.54
N TYR A 69 -11.62 2.62 -4.54
CA TYR A 69 -11.34 3.73 -5.42
C TYR A 69 -11.95 5.02 -4.84
N SER A 70 -11.12 6.03 -4.71
CA SER A 70 -11.44 7.42 -4.35
C SER A 70 -10.75 8.33 -5.39
N ASP A 71 -11.06 9.63 -5.41
CA ASP A 71 -10.38 10.62 -6.27
C ASP A 71 -8.85 10.61 -6.16
N PHE A 72 -8.30 10.09 -5.05
CA PHE A 72 -6.87 9.94 -4.83
C PHE A 72 -6.28 8.59 -5.31
N SER A 73 -7.12 7.61 -5.63
CA SER A 73 -6.72 6.28 -6.10
C SER A 73 -6.55 6.22 -7.62
N ILE A 74 -7.22 7.12 -8.35
CA ILE A 74 -7.18 7.25 -9.80
C ILE A 74 -6.78 8.70 -10.08
N ASP A 75 -5.69 8.92 -10.82
CA ASP A 75 -5.18 10.26 -11.17
C ASP A 75 -6.05 10.94 -12.25
N ILE A 76 -7.37 10.69 -12.20
CA ILE A 76 -8.39 11.17 -13.13
C ILE A 76 -9.51 11.74 -12.27
N ASP A 77 -9.61 13.06 -12.25
CA ASP A 77 -10.70 13.79 -11.62
C ASP A 77 -11.99 13.58 -12.44
N LEU A 78 -12.83 12.64 -11.98
CA LEU A 78 -14.09 12.28 -12.64
C LEU A 78 -15.24 12.94 -11.87
N PRO A 79 -15.85 14.01 -12.42
CA PRO A 79 -16.84 14.85 -11.71
C PRO A 79 -18.17 14.16 -11.39
N PHE A 80 -18.28 12.85 -11.60
CA PHE A 80 -19.45 12.02 -11.36
C PHE A 80 -19.19 10.85 -10.39
N MET A 81 -17.97 10.71 -9.84
CA MET A 81 -17.74 9.75 -8.76
C MET A 81 -18.32 10.29 -7.44
N PRO A 82 -18.96 9.43 -6.64
CA PRO A 82 -19.43 9.83 -5.31
C PRO A 82 -18.24 10.05 -4.37
N ASP A 83 -18.34 11.02 -3.44
CA ASP A 83 -17.35 11.28 -2.36
C ASP A 83 -17.06 10.05 -1.47
N THR A 84 -17.87 8.99 -1.60
CA THR A 84 -17.74 7.74 -0.86
C THR A 84 -16.87 6.73 -1.61
N ARG A 85 -15.88 6.17 -0.92
CA ARG A 85 -15.01 5.10 -1.43
C ARG A 85 -15.84 3.92 -1.95
N LEU A 86 -15.74 3.64 -3.24
CA LEU A 86 -16.44 2.52 -3.87
C LEU A 86 -15.64 1.23 -3.66
N LEU A 87 -16.32 0.17 -3.21
CA LEU A 87 -15.79 -1.20 -3.08
C LEU A 87 -14.52 -1.35 -2.22
N GLY A 88 -14.29 -0.44 -1.27
CA GLY A 88 -13.12 -0.48 -0.39
C GLY A 88 -13.31 -1.32 0.87
N ALA A 89 -12.32 -2.14 1.20
CA ALA A 89 -12.26 -2.74 2.53
C ALA A 89 -12.00 -1.64 3.58
N LYS A 90 -12.50 -1.83 4.80
CA LYS A 90 -12.14 -0.97 5.92
C LYS A 90 -10.69 -1.25 6.32
N PRO A 91 -9.89 -0.22 6.63
CA PRO A 91 -8.56 -0.42 7.18
C PRO A 91 -8.63 -1.20 8.49
N ARG A 92 -7.63 -2.04 8.71
CA ARG A 92 -7.48 -2.81 9.94
C ARG A 92 -6.21 -2.40 10.66
N TRP A 93 -6.15 -2.69 11.95
CA TRP A 93 -4.93 -2.57 12.73
C TRP A 93 -3.80 -3.39 12.11
N GLY A 94 -2.62 -2.78 11.98
CA GLY A 94 -1.41 -3.40 11.43
C GLY A 94 -1.25 -3.22 9.93
N ASP A 95 -2.30 -2.85 9.22
CA ASP A 95 -2.18 -2.61 7.79
C ASP A 95 -1.11 -1.54 7.48
N ILE A 96 -0.32 -1.75 6.42
CA ILE A 96 0.60 -0.74 5.90
C ILE A 96 -0.12 -0.01 4.77
N ALA A 97 -0.34 1.28 4.97
CA ALA A 97 -1.05 2.11 4.01
C ALA A 97 -0.09 3.14 3.40
N VAL A 98 -0.29 3.37 2.10
CA VAL A 98 0.33 4.48 1.38
C VAL A 98 -0.73 5.56 1.19
N PHE A 99 -0.42 6.78 1.60
CA PHE A 99 -1.31 7.91 1.42
C PHE A 99 -0.50 9.18 1.11
N ARG A 100 -1.16 10.13 0.46
CA ARG A 100 -0.59 11.43 0.15
C ARG A 100 -0.59 12.30 1.40
N HIS A 101 0.54 12.94 1.70
CA HIS A 101 0.61 13.84 2.84
C HIS A 101 -0.35 15.03 2.63
N PRO A 102 -1.13 15.44 3.65
CA PRO A 102 -2.18 16.45 3.46
C PRO A 102 -1.67 17.86 3.11
N ARG A 103 -0.38 18.14 3.34
CA ARG A 103 0.25 19.44 3.05
C ARG A 103 1.28 19.40 1.93
N ASP A 104 1.85 18.21 1.67
CA ASP A 104 2.93 18.03 0.71
C ASP A 104 2.46 16.93 -0.25
N ASP A 105 2.62 17.11 -1.57
CA ASP A 105 2.22 16.11 -2.58
C ASP A 105 3.10 14.84 -2.58
N LYS A 106 3.70 14.50 -1.43
CA LYS A 106 4.57 13.35 -1.22
C LYS A 106 3.76 12.18 -0.70
N ASN A 107 4.03 11.00 -1.26
CA ASN A 107 3.48 9.75 -0.75
C ASN A 107 4.23 9.31 0.51
N LEU A 108 3.48 8.98 1.55
CA LEU A 108 3.98 8.44 2.80
C LEU A 108 3.53 7.00 2.94
N ILE A 109 4.44 6.16 3.42
CA ILE A 109 4.15 4.78 3.79
C ILE A 109 4.17 4.70 5.31
N LYS A 110 3.05 4.34 5.93
CA LYS A 110 2.92 4.24 7.39
C LYS A 110 2.08 3.02 7.76
N ARG A 111 2.26 2.57 9.00
CA ARG A 111 1.42 1.52 9.60
C ARG A 111 0.19 2.13 10.27
N ILE A 112 -0.95 1.49 10.10
CA ILE A 112 -2.20 1.84 10.79
C ILE A 112 -2.16 1.24 12.19
N ILE A 113 -2.00 2.10 13.20
CA ILE A 113 -2.00 1.73 14.62
C ILE A 113 -3.38 1.92 15.26
N GLY A 114 -4.10 2.97 14.90
CA GLY A 114 -5.43 3.28 15.43
C GLY A 114 -6.44 3.51 14.31
N LEU A 115 -7.69 3.17 14.59
CA LEU A 115 -8.87 3.42 13.75
C LEU A 115 -9.77 4.47 14.41
N PRO A 116 -10.77 5.02 13.70
CA PRO A 116 -11.71 5.97 14.30
C PRO A 116 -12.36 5.42 15.56
N GLY A 117 -12.23 6.15 16.67
CA GLY A 117 -12.70 5.74 18.00
C GLY A 117 -11.64 5.09 18.89
N ASP A 118 -10.44 4.79 18.38
CA ASP A 118 -9.33 4.30 19.20
C ASP A 118 -8.57 5.43 19.89
N THR A 119 -8.08 5.13 21.09
CA THR A 119 -7.14 5.99 21.82
C THR A 119 -5.73 5.44 21.68
N VAL A 120 -4.82 6.23 21.12
CA VAL A 120 -3.41 5.85 20.94
C VAL A 120 -2.54 6.74 21.83
N GLN A 121 -1.65 6.13 22.60
CA GLN A 121 -0.73 6.83 23.49
C GLN A 121 0.67 6.19 23.39
N MET A 122 1.70 7.00 23.58
CA MET A 122 3.07 6.53 23.76
C MET A 122 3.48 6.85 25.19
N ILE A 123 3.87 5.83 25.97
CA ILE A 123 4.29 5.99 27.37
C ILE A 123 5.63 5.28 27.53
N ASP A 124 6.67 6.01 27.94
CA ASP A 124 8.06 5.53 28.09
C ASP A 124 8.56 4.77 26.84
N GLY A 125 8.18 5.26 25.65
CA GLY A 125 8.50 4.63 24.36
C GLY A 125 7.73 3.35 24.02
N GLN A 126 6.78 2.93 24.86
CA GLN A 126 5.87 1.83 24.58
C GLN A 126 4.54 2.35 23.99
N LEU A 127 4.02 1.63 23.00
CA LEU A 127 2.72 1.91 22.41
C LEU A 127 1.59 1.39 23.31
N TRP A 128 0.61 2.25 23.59
CA TRP A 128 -0.62 1.94 24.29
C TRP A 128 -1.80 2.18 23.36
N LEU A 129 -2.68 1.18 23.22
CA LEU A 129 -3.87 1.24 22.39
C LEU A 129 -5.09 0.94 23.25
N ASN A 130 -6.04 1.86 23.29
CA ASN A 130 -7.27 1.74 24.07
C ASN A 130 -7.03 1.45 25.57
N GLY A 131 -5.93 1.98 26.12
CA GLY A 131 -5.54 1.79 27.53
C GLY A 131 -4.79 0.49 27.82
N GLU A 132 -4.55 -0.36 26.82
CA GLU A 132 -3.76 -1.58 26.96
C GLU A 132 -2.36 -1.40 26.34
N PRO A 133 -1.28 -1.76 27.05
CA PRO A 133 0.07 -1.70 26.50
C PRO A 133 0.26 -2.79 25.46
N MET A 134 0.78 -2.43 24.30
CA MET A 134 1.11 -3.39 23.26
C MET A 134 2.29 -4.27 23.70
N PRO A 135 2.18 -5.61 23.59
CA PRO A 135 3.26 -6.52 23.94
C PRO A 135 4.53 -6.22 23.15
N GLN A 136 5.63 -5.98 23.86
CA GLN A 136 6.95 -5.78 23.27
C GLN A 136 7.95 -6.79 23.85
N ARG A 137 8.84 -7.31 23.00
CA ARG A 137 9.95 -8.18 23.39
C ARG A 137 11.26 -7.56 22.94
N LEU A 138 12.16 -7.28 23.88
CA LEU A 138 13.50 -6.78 23.56
C LEU A 138 14.25 -7.80 22.69
N LEU A 139 14.73 -7.36 21.53
CA LEU A 139 15.55 -8.14 20.61
C LEU A 139 17.04 -7.83 20.77
N GLY A 140 17.38 -6.64 21.23
CA GLY A 140 18.77 -6.25 21.52
C GLY A 140 19.00 -4.75 21.37
N ALA A 141 20.28 -4.36 21.32
CA ALA A 141 20.67 -2.99 20.99
C ALA A 141 20.52 -2.76 19.48
N ALA A 142 20.00 -1.60 19.10
CA ALA A 142 19.99 -1.10 17.73
C ALA A 142 21.02 0.03 17.62
N THR A 143 21.89 -0.05 16.61
CA THR A 143 22.76 1.06 16.20
C THR A 143 22.23 1.55 14.87
N ASN A 144 21.63 2.75 14.84
CA ASN A 144 21.18 3.36 13.59
C ASN A 144 22.15 4.47 13.19
N THR A 145 22.98 4.20 12.19
CA THR A 145 23.93 5.16 11.62
C THR A 145 23.23 6.41 11.07
N SER A 146 22.01 6.27 10.53
CA SER A 146 21.32 7.37 9.86
C SER A 146 20.61 8.35 10.79
N LEU A 147 20.24 7.94 12.01
CA LEU A 147 19.54 8.80 12.98
C LEU A 147 20.47 9.40 14.04
N SER A 148 21.77 9.12 13.98
CA SER A 148 22.78 9.66 14.90
C SER A 148 22.43 9.48 16.39
N VAL A 149 21.79 8.35 16.74
CA VAL A 149 21.47 8.01 18.13
C VAL A 149 22.42 6.93 18.63
N ASP A 150 23.22 7.25 19.64
CA ASP A 150 24.27 6.37 20.19
C ASP A 150 23.73 5.16 20.96
N LYS A 151 22.47 5.19 21.40
CA LYS A 151 21.81 4.09 22.13
C LYS A 151 20.34 4.00 21.76
N ALA A 152 20.00 3.06 20.88
CA ALA A 152 18.62 2.68 20.64
C ALA A 152 18.43 1.19 20.98
N GLN A 153 17.21 0.80 21.30
CA GLN A 153 16.85 -0.60 21.57
C GLN A 153 15.89 -1.09 20.51
N LEU A 154 16.12 -2.31 20.02
CA LEU A 154 15.26 -2.99 19.08
C LEU A 154 14.25 -3.85 19.83
N PHE A 155 12.96 -3.66 19.56
CA PHE A 155 11.88 -4.44 20.14
C PHE A 155 11.07 -5.13 19.05
N SER A 156 10.57 -6.33 19.34
CA SER A 156 9.47 -6.96 18.61
C SER A 156 8.17 -6.53 19.25
N GLU A 157 7.41 -5.66 18.59
CA GLU A 157 6.09 -5.22 19.01
C GLU A 157 5.02 -6.06 18.31
N ARG A 158 4.11 -6.63 19.10
CA ARG A 158 2.99 -7.42 18.59
C ARG A 158 1.70 -6.65 18.76
N LEU A 159 1.07 -6.34 17.63
CA LEU A 159 -0.25 -5.73 17.62
C LEU A 159 -1.28 -6.82 17.89
N VAL A 160 -1.99 -6.70 19.00
CA VAL A 160 -3.02 -7.65 19.43
C VAL A 160 -4.39 -6.98 19.38
N ASP A 161 -5.42 -7.76 19.04
CA ASP A 161 -6.79 -7.27 19.15
C ASP A 161 -7.28 -7.25 20.61
N ARG A 162 -8.49 -6.72 20.85
CA ARG A 162 -9.10 -6.70 22.20
C ARG A 162 -9.36 -8.10 22.80
N ARG A 163 -9.22 -9.17 22.01
CA ARG A 163 -9.34 -10.57 22.45
C ARG A 163 -7.97 -11.22 22.65
N GLY A 164 -6.88 -10.48 22.48
CA GLY A 164 -5.50 -10.96 22.58
C GLY A 164 -5.01 -11.72 21.34
N ALA A 165 -5.76 -11.74 20.24
CA ALA A 165 -5.32 -12.37 19.00
C ALA A 165 -4.24 -11.51 18.32
N ALA A 166 -3.13 -12.13 17.97
CA ALA A 166 -2.06 -11.46 17.23
C ALA A 166 -2.54 -11.07 15.82
N LEU A 167 -2.60 -9.78 15.55
CA LEU A 167 -2.93 -9.23 14.24
C LEU A 167 -1.70 -9.08 13.37
N ALA A 168 -0.60 -8.63 13.98
CA ALA A 168 0.69 -8.51 13.30
C ALA A 168 1.85 -8.36 14.30
N GLU A 169 3.07 -8.62 13.84
CA GLU A 169 4.29 -8.47 14.62
C GLU A 169 5.32 -7.70 13.81
N TYR A 170 5.99 -6.77 14.47
CA TYR A 170 6.91 -5.85 13.81
C TYR A 170 8.09 -5.52 14.69
N GLN A 171 9.18 -5.15 14.04
CA GLN A 171 10.33 -4.60 14.74
C GLN A 171 10.16 -3.08 14.86
N VAL A 172 10.37 -2.57 16.07
CA VAL A 172 10.31 -1.14 16.39
C VAL A 172 11.59 -0.74 17.10
N ILE A 173 12.08 0.45 16.78
CA ILE A 173 13.25 1.03 17.44
C ILE A 173 12.73 2.00 18.48
N ASN A 174 13.05 1.74 19.74
CA ASN A 174 12.70 2.62 20.84
C ASN A 174 13.86 3.57 21.12
N PHE A 175 13.53 4.87 21.17
CA PHE A 175 14.43 5.97 21.49
C PHE A 175 14.08 6.63 22.84
N ALA A 176 13.39 5.94 23.75
CA ALA A 176 12.90 6.47 25.02
C ALA A 176 13.99 7.14 25.88
N ASP A 177 15.26 6.76 25.71
CA ASP A 177 16.39 7.43 26.37
C ASP A 177 16.83 8.74 25.65
N THR A 178 16.02 9.31 24.75
CA THR A 178 16.33 10.51 23.95
C THR A 178 15.18 11.53 23.93
N VAL A 179 15.46 12.72 23.38
CA VAL A 179 14.65 13.96 23.39
C VAL A 179 13.24 13.87 22.75
N PHE A 180 12.84 12.71 22.20
CA PHE A 180 11.56 12.51 21.49
C PHE A 180 10.44 11.90 22.34
N ASP A 181 10.61 11.88 23.65
CA ASP A 181 9.57 11.42 24.57
C ASP A 181 8.39 12.40 24.62
N ASN A 182 7.20 11.92 24.22
CA ASN A 182 5.97 12.71 24.21
C ASN A 182 5.16 12.53 25.52
N THR A 183 5.76 11.95 26.57
CA THR A 183 5.12 11.75 27.89
C THR A 183 5.04 12.99 28.77
N GLY A 184 5.55 14.14 28.31
CA GLY A 184 5.35 15.42 29.00
C GLY A 184 5.98 15.50 30.39
N ARG A 185 7.14 14.86 30.61
CA ARG A 185 8.01 15.21 31.73
C ARG A 185 8.84 16.46 31.43
#